data_AF-A0A926VHS1-F1
#
_entry.id   AF-A0A926VHS1-F1
#
_cell.length_a   1.000
_cell.length_b   1.000
_cell.length_c   1.000
_cell.angle_alpha   90.00
_cell.angle_beta   90.00
_cell.angle_gamma   90.00
#
_symmetry.space_group_name_H-M   'P 1'
#
loop_
_entity.id
_entity.type
_entity.pdbx_description
1 polymer ?
#
loop_
_entity_poly.entity_id
_entity_poly.type
_entity_poly.pdbx_seq_one_letter_code
_entity_poly.pdbx_strand_id
1 'polypeptide(L)'
;MTFFNTAIPPLRRKATNIDFRKYPGVWRINIQIGNITLHSSFYTKLDQACILWGAISVAIFVTAQFLPLDWKLQAVLWSVLTVVGTVAMLELSRSWIKEEPFRSIIYCWAILMLGGLIVTDLGVFLNWGEVLIGLCPLWLGLNALGYFYTGLAMRSRTFLFTSLVHLLGIAILPYVGGWQFLTTGLVIGLSVLLLAEFEWDTTASCTGNPANY
;
A
#
# COMPACT_ATOMS: atom_id res chain seq x y z
N MET A 1 -4.65 24.60 18.04
CA MET A 1 -4.27 24.05 16.72
C MET A 1 -4.75 22.61 16.66
N THR A 2 -5.48 22.22 15.63
CA THR A 2 -6.00 20.85 15.49
C THR A 2 -4.92 19.92 14.95
N PHE A 3 -4.84 18.69 15.44
CA PHE A 3 -3.87 17.69 14.97
C PHE A 3 -4.05 17.36 13.48
N PHE A 4 -5.30 17.36 13.00
CA PHE A 4 -5.65 17.23 11.58
C PHE A 4 -6.08 18.58 10.99
N ASN A 5 -5.83 18.77 9.69
CA ASN A 5 -6.44 19.87 8.95
C ASN A 5 -7.82 19.46 8.44
N THR A 6 -8.85 19.98 9.09
CA THR A 6 -10.24 19.68 8.76
C THR A 6 -10.74 20.37 7.49
N ALA A 7 -9.99 21.35 6.97
CA ALA A 7 -10.36 22.08 5.74
C ALA A 7 -10.04 21.30 4.45
N ILE A 8 -9.13 20.32 4.52
CA ILE A 8 -8.80 19.46 3.38
C ILE A 8 -9.67 18.20 3.47
N PRO A 9 -10.38 17.78 2.40
CA PRO A 9 -11.07 16.49 2.39
C PRO A 9 -10.09 15.32 2.53
N PRO A 10 -10.44 14.20 3.20
CA PRO A 10 -9.54 13.05 3.37
C PRO A 10 -8.96 12.53 2.04
N LEU A 11 -9.81 12.30 1.05
CA LEU A 11 -9.42 11.91 -0.30
C LEU A 11 -9.83 13.01 -1.27
N ARG A 12 -8.87 13.49 -2.07
CA ARG A 12 -9.10 14.52 -3.09
C ARG A 12 -8.61 14.03 -4.45
N ARG A 13 -9.31 14.40 -5.52
CA ARG A 13 -8.82 14.16 -6.88
C ARG A 13 -7.53 14.93 -7.12
N LYS A 14 -6.61 14.30 -7.85
CA LYS A 14 -5.34 14.91 -8.27
C LYS A 14 -5.54 16.14 -9.13
N ALA A 15 -4.71 17.17 -8.92
CA ALA A 15 -4.76 18.39 -9.70
C ALA A 15 -4.40 18.15 -11.18
N THR A 16 -5.18 18.69 -12.12
CA THR A 16 -4.98 18.44 -13.56
C THR A 16 -3.91 19.33 -14.22
N ASN A 17 -3.51 20.43 -13.56
CA ASN A 17 -2.57 21.42 -14.10
C ASN A 17 -1.31 21.52 -13.22
N ILE A 18 -0.41 20.54 -13.33
CA ILE A 18 0.85 20.52 -12.59
C ILE A 18 2.03 20.81 -13.51
N ASP A 19 2.98 21.59 -13.00
CA ASP A 19 4.27 21.83 -13.67
C ASP A 19 5.18 20.60 -13.54
N PHE A 20 5.15 19.74 -14.56
CA PHE A 20 5.93 18.50 -14.63
C PHE A 20 7.44 18.70 -14.54
N ARG A 21 7.97 19.92 -14.78
CA ARG A 21 9.41 20.19 -14.65
C ARG A 21 9.89 20.04 -13.21
N LYS A 22 8.98 20.16 -12.24
CA LYS A 22 9.28 19.97 -10.81
C LYS A 22 9.33 18.50 -10.40
N TYR A 23 8.89 17.57 -11.26
CA TYR A 23 8.67 16.17 -10.91
C TYR A 23 9.21 15.18 -11.95
N PRO A 24 10.54 14.97 -11.99
CA PRO A 24 11.14 14.02 -12.92
C PRO A 24 10.70 12.58 -12.59
N GLY A 25 10.22 11.86 -13.61
CA GLY A 25 9.81 10.45 -13.51
C GLY A 25 8.33 10.21 -13.19
N VAL A 26 7.48 11.24 -13.28
CA VAL A 26 6.02 11.10 -13.18
C VAL A 26 5.46 10.37 -14.41
N TRP A 27 4.53 9.45 -14.20
CA TRP A 27 3.75 8.85 -15.28
C TRP A 27 2.50 9.67 -15.56
N ARG A 28 2.22 9.97 -16.82
CA ARG A 28 0.96 10.60 -17.24
C ARG A 28 0.13 9.57 -18.00
N ILE A 29 -1.04 9.26 -17.46
CA ILE A 29 -2.00 8.38 -18.12
C ILE A 29 -3.13 9.26 -18.62
N ASN A 30 -3.32 9.29 -19.94
CA ASN A 30 -4.43 9.99 -20.58
C ASN A 30 -5.13 9.02 -21.54
N ILE A 31 -6.27 8.50 -21.11
CA ILE A 31 -7.13 7.60 -21.87
C ILE A 31 -8.25 8.45 -22.47
N GLN A 32 -8.25 8.58 -23.79
CA GLN A 32 -9.24 9.30 -24.56
C GLN A 32 -9.85 8.38 -25.62
N ILE A 33 -11.17 8.45 -25.81
CA ILE A 33 -11.88 7.81 -26.91
C ILE A 33 -12.56 8.91 -27.72
N GLY A 34 -12.04 9.19 -28.92
CA GLY A 34 -12.47 10.33 -29.73
C GLY A 34 -12.23 11.65 -28.99
N ASN A 35 -13.28 12.46 -28.82
CA ASN A 35 -13.23 13.73 -28.09
C ASN A 35 -13.51 13.60 -26.58
N ILE A 36 -13.81 12.39 -26.09
CA ILE A 36 -14.15 12.17 -24.69
C ILE A 36 -12.91 11.68 -23.94
N THR A 37 -12.47 12.46 -22.94
CA THR A 37 -11.42 12.01 -22.01
C THR A 37 -12.05 11.12 -20.95
N LEU A 38 -11.76 9.82 -20.96
CA LEU A 38 -12.27 8.86 -19.99
C LEU A 38 -11.52 8.95 -18.66
N HIS A 39 -10.20 9.09 -18.73
CA HIS A 39 -9.36 9.17 -17.55
C HIS A 39 -8.08 9.94 -17.87
N SER A 40 -7.76 10.96 -17.09
CA SER A 40 -6.50 11.69 -17.18
C SER A 40 -5.97 11.94 -15.79
N SER A 41 -4.90 11.25 -15.42
CA SER A 41 -4.24 11.38 -14.13
C SER A 41 -2.72 11.34 -14.29
N PHE A 42 -2.02 11.70 -13.24
CA PHE A 42 -0.57 11.56 -13.15
C PHE A 42 -0.21 10.77 -11.89
N TYR A 43 0.89 10.03 -11.97
CA TYR A 43 1.37 9.17 -10.89
C TYR A 43 2.82 9.51 -10.58
N THR A 44 3.02 10.06 -9.38
CA THR A 44 4.33 10.28 -8.79
C THR A 44 5.04 8.96 -8.54
N LYS A 45 6.34 9.01 -8.20
CA LYS A 45 7.07 7.78 -7.84
C LYS A 45 6.50 7.11 -6.59
N LEU A 46 5.90 7.89 -5.69
CA LEU A 46 5.23 7.33 -4.51
C LEU A 46 3.95 6.59 -4.92
N ASP A 47 3.17 7.16 -5.83
CA ASP A 47 2.00 6.48 -6.40
C ASP A 47 2.39 5.23 -7.17
N GLN A 48 3.49 5.27 -7.92
CA GLN A 48 4.02 4.09 -8.61
C GLN A 48 4.39 2.98 -7.63
N ALA A 49 4.96 3.31 -6.47
CA ALA A 49 5.22 2.34 -5.41
C ALA A 49 3.92 1.76 -4.85
N CYS A 50 2.89 2.58 -4.67
CA CYS A 50 1.56 2.12 -4.27
C CYS A 50 0.92 1.18 -5.32
N ILE A 51 1.00 1.51 -6.61
CA ILE A 51 0.51 0.67 -7.71
C ILE A 51 1.26 -0.67 -7.73
N LEU A 52 2.57 -0.63 -7.60
CA LEU A 52 3.42 -1.82 -7.55
C LEU A 52 2.99 -2.74 -6.41
N TRP A 53 2.85 -2.21 -5.20
CA TRP A 53 2.41 -3.00 -4.05
C TRP A 53 0.98 -3.52 -4.21
N GLY A 54 0.07 -2.73 -4.81
CA GLY A 54 -1.28 -3.19 -5.12
C GLY A 54 -1.28 -4.39 -6.06
N ALA A 55 -0.48 -4.34 -7.12
CA ALA A 55 -0.32 -5.45 -8.06
C ALA A 55 0.31 -6.69 -7.39
N ILE A 56 1.37 -6.49 -6.59
CA ILE A 56 2.03 -7.57 -5.84
C ILE A 56 1.06 -8.24 -4.88
N SER A 57 0.32 -7.47 -4.08
CA SER A 57 -0.65 -8.01 -3.12
C SER A 57 -1.76 -8.79 -3.80
N VAL A 58 -2.35 -8.25 -4.87
CA VAL A 58 -3.38 -8.99 -5.64
C VAL A 58 -2.80 -10.28 -6.20
N ALA A 59 -1.61 -10.24 -6.80
CA ALA A 59 -0.97 -11.43 -7.36
C ALA A 59 -0.73 -12.52 -6.29
N ILE A 60 -0.14 -12.16 -5.14
CA ILE A 60 0.12 -13.10 -4.04
C ILE A 60 -1.17 -13.75 -3.55
N PHE A 61 -2.17 -12.94 -3.21
CA PHE A 61 -3.39 -13.44 -2.57
C PHE A 61 -4.35 -14.15 -3.55
N VAL A 62 -4.41 -13.74 -4.82
CA VAL A 62 -5.17 -14.46 -5.86
C VAL A 62 -4.51 -15.79 -6.17
N THR A 63 -3.18 -15.84 -6.24
CA THR A 63 -2.48 -17.12 -6.45
C THR A 63 -2.64 -18.05 -5.26
N ALA A 64 -2.56 -17.55 -4.02
CA ALA A 64 -2.86 -18.32 -2.82
C ALA A 64 -4.29 -18.89 -2.80
N GLN A 65 -5.27 -18.14 -3.32
CA GLN A 65 -6.68 -18.53 -3.30
C GLN A 65 -7.02 -19.63 -4.32
N PHE A 66 -6.47 -19.52 -5.54
CA PHE A 66 -6.98 -20.28 -6.68
C PHE A 66 -5.98 -21.24 -7.31
N LEU A 67 -4.68 -21.03 -7.12
CA LEU A 67 -3.68 -21.89 -7.75
C LEU A 67 -3.33 -23.03 -6.80
N PRO A 68 -3.51 -24.30 -7.22
CA PRO A 68 -3.18 -25.47 -6.42
C PRO A 68 -1.67 -25.76 -6.49
N LEU A 69 -0.85 -24.79 -6.10
CA LEU A 69 0.61 -24.91 -6.04
C LEU A 69 1.06 -25.33 -4.64
N ASP A 70 2.20 -26.00 -4.56
CA ASP A 70 2.84 -26.33 -3.28
C ASP A 70 3.14 -25.07 -2.46
N TRP A 71 2.85 -25.10 -1.16
CA TRP A 71 3.03 -23.94 -0.27
C TRP A 71 4.47 -23.46 -0.18
N LYS A 72 5.47 -24.36 -0.25
CA LYS A 72 6.89 -23.98 -0.22
C LYS A 72 7.29 -23.29 -1.52
N LEU A 73 6.79 -23.78 -2.65
CA LEU A 73 7.00 -23.10 -3.94
C LEU A 73 6.36 -21.70 -3.92
N GLN A 74 5.13 -21.58 -3.44
CA GLN A 74 4.45 -20.29 -3.31
C GLN A 74 5.23 -19.33 -2.39
N ALA A 75 5.69 -19.81 -1.23
CA ALA A 75 6.53 -19.03 -0.31
C ALA A 75 7.78 -18.50 -1.02
N VAL A 76 8.56 -19.33 -1.72
CA VAL A 76 9.74 -18.88 -2.47
C VAL A 76 9.41 -17.79 -3.49
N LEU A 77 8.36 -17.99 -4.30
CA LEU A 77 7.95 -17.03 -5.32
C LEU A 77 7.50 -15.70 -4.71
N TRP A 78 6.71 -15.75 -3.63
CA TRP A 78 6.23 -14.57 -2.94
C TRP A 78 7.35 -13.84 -2.20
N SER A 79 8.35 -14.56 -1.68
CA SER A 79 9.55 -13.97 -1.07
C SER A 79 10.35 -13.19 -2.09
N VAL A 80 10.58 -13.75 -3.28
CA VAL A 80 11.21 -13.02 -4.39
C VAL A 80 10.41 -11.77 -4.73
N LEU A 81 9.09 -11.89 -4.92
CA LEU A 81 8.24 -10.77 -5.30
C LEU A 81 8.21 -9.67 -4.22
N THR A 82 8.14 -10.04 -2.95
CA THR A 82 8.13 -9.12 -1.81
C THR A 82 9.45 -8.38 -1.69
N VAL A 83 10.59 -9.09 -1.79
CA VAL A 83 11.92 -8.48 -1.75
C VAL A 83 12.12 -7.52 -2.91
N VAL A 84 11.77 -7.93 -4.13
CA VAL A 84 11.83 -7.06 -5.32
C VAL A 84 10.92 -5.83 -5.13
N GLY A 85 9.70 -6.02 -4.62
CA GLY A 85 8.77 -4.93 -4.30
C GLY A 85 9.33 -3.95 -3.28
N THR A 86 9.96 -4.45 -2.20
CA THR A 86 10.59 -3.61 -1.18
C THR A 86 11.77 -2.82 -1.74
N VAL A 87 12.66 -3.45 -2.52
CA VAL A 87 13.79 -2.75 -3.15
C VAL A 87 13.30 -1.68 -4.13
N ALA A 88 12.33 -2.02 -4.98
CA ALA A 88 11.74 -1.07 -5.93
C ALA A 88 11.06 0.10 -5.22
N MET A 89 10.33 -0.14 -4.13
CA MET A 89 9.74 0.92 -3.30
C MET A 89 10.81 1.86 -2.73
N LEU A 90 11.93 1.33 -2.23
CA LEU A 90 13.04 2.14 -1.71
C LEU A 90 13.66 3.03 -2.81
N GLU A 91 13.85 2.50 -4.01
CA GLU A 91 14.40 3.27 -5.13
C GLU A 91 13.40 4.33 -5.64
N LEU A 92 12.11 3.97 -5.77
CA LEU A 92 11.06 4.92 -6.18
C LEU A 92 10.90 6.06 -5.17
N SER A 93 11.04 5.75 -3.88
CA SER A 93 10.90 6.71 -2.79
C SER A 93 12.21 7.38 -2.36
N ARG A 94 13.33 7.11 -3.05
CA ARG A 94 14.68 7.57 -2.66
C ARG A 94 14.81 9.08 -2.44
N SER A 95 14.09 9.89 -3.21
CA SER A 95 14.07 11.35 -3.01
C SER A 95 13.36 11.76 -1.72
N TRP A 96 12.36 10.99 -1.30
CA TRP A 96 11.51 11.24 -0.13
C TRP A 96 12.16 10.75 1.18
N ILE A 97 13.04 9.74 1.12
CA ILE A 97 13.80 9.22 2.28
C ILE A 97 14.70 10.29 2.93
N LYS A 98 14.98 11.41 2.25
CA LYS A 98 15.85 12.47 2.78
C LYS A 98 15.17 13.34 3.85
N GLU A 99 13.85 13.31 3.94
CA GLU A 99 13.07 14.18 4.81
C GLU A 99 12.15 13.39 5.73
N GLU A 100 11.99 13.89 6.96
CA GLU A 100 10.94 13.39 7.85
C GLU A 100 9.59 14.03 7.48
N PRO A 101 8.46 13.32 7.67
CA PRO A 101 8.33 11.98 8.26
C PRO A 101 8.52 10.81 7.26
N PHE A 102 8.74 11.09 5.98
CA PHE A 102 8.77 10.09 4.92
C PHE A 102 9.83 9.02 5.12
N ARG A 103 11.03 9.42 5.55
CA ARG A 103 12.11 8.49 5.89
C ARG A 103 11.65 7.41 6.87
N SER A 104 11.08 7.81 7.99
CA SER A 104 10.65 6.88 9.02
C SER A 104 9.49 5.99 8.56
N ILE A 105 8.56 6.54 7.78
CA ILE A 105 7.45 5.78 7.18
C ILE A 105 7.96 4.68 6.24
N ILE A 106 8.87 5.02 5.34
CA ILE A 106 9.40 4.09 4.33
C ILE A 106 10.16 2.94 5.01
N TYR A 107 10.98 3.24 6.01
CA TYR A 107 11.68 2.20 6.78
C TYR A 107 10.72 1.34 7.60
N CYS A 108 9.68 1.94 8.20
CA CYS A 108 8.64 1.20 8.90
C CYS A 108 7.97 0.17 7.98
N TRP A 109 7.57 0.58 6.78
CA TRP A 109 6.99 -0.33 5.79
C TRP A 109 7.96 -1.42 5.34
N ALA A 110 9.24 -1.09 5.11
CA ALA A 110 10.24 -2.11 4.77
C ALA A 110 10.40 -3.16 5.88
N ILE A 111 10.46 -2.74 7.14
CA ILE A 111 10.56 -3.64 8.30
C ILE A 111 9.29 -4.50 8.41
N LEU A 112 8.10 -3.92 8.26
CA LEU A 112 6.84 -4.67 8.34
C LEU A 112 6.72 -5.70 7.22
N MET A 113 7.08 -5.35 5.97
CA MET A 113 7.02 -6.28 4.83
C MET A 113 8.01 -7.43 4.99
N LEU A 114 9.26 -7.14 5.34
CA LEU A 114 10.28 -8.18 5.54
C LEU A 114 10.01 -9.02 6.79
N GLY A 115 9.53 -8.42 7.87
CA GLY A 115 9.13 -9.13 9.08
C GLY A 115 7.96 -10.09 8.83
N GLY A 116 6.91 -9.61 8.15
CA GLY A 116 5.78 -10.45 7.75
C GLY A 116 6.19 -11.59 6.82
N LEU A 117 7.14 -11.32 5.92
CA LEU A 117 7.70 -12.33 5.04
C LEU A 117 8.43 -13.43 5.81
N ILE A 118 9.34 -13.06 6.71
CA ILE A 118 10.09 -14.01 7.54
C ILE A 118 9.14 -14.89 8.35
N VAL A 119 8.13 -14.29 8.99
CA VAL A 119 7.13 -15.05 9.77
C VAL A 119 6.34 -16.02 8.88
N THR A 120 5.93 -15.57 7.69
CA THR A 120 5.20 -16.40 6.71
C THR A 120 6.06 -17.59 6.27
N ASP A 121 7.32 -17.34 5.88
CA ASP A 121 8.25 -18.37 5.42
C ASP A 121 8.56 -19.38 6.52
N LEU A 122 8.85 -18.92 7.74
CA LEU A 122 9.03 -19.82 8.89
C LEU A 122 7.77 -20.66 9.13
N GLY A 123 6.58 -20.05 8.99
CA GLY A 123 5.31 -20.76 9.08
C GLY A 123 5.20 -21.91 8.08
N VAL A 124 5.55 -21.66 6.82
CA VAL A 124 5.51 -22.65 5.74
C VAL A 124 6.59 -23.72 5.88
N PHE A 125 7.85 -23.32 6.08
CA PHE A 125 8.98 -24.26 6.09
C PHE A 125 9.03 -25.11 7.36
N LEU A 126 8.58 -24.58 8.51
CA LEU A 126 8.52 -25.32 9.77
C LEU A 126 7.16 -25.99 10.01
N ASN A 127 6.19 -25.84 9.11
CA ASN A 127 4.81 -26.30 9.26
C ASN A 127 4.13 -25.76 10.54
N TRP A 128 4.35 -24.49 10.87
CA TRP A 128 3.74 -23.85 12.03
C TRP A 128 2.26 -23.56 11.76
N GLY A 129 1.39 -24.52 12.09
CA GLY A 129 -0.04 -24.48 11.78
C GLY A 129 -0.76 -23.22 12.25
N GLU A 130 -0.42 -22.69 13.43
CA GLU A 130 -1.04 -21.45 13.96
C GLU A 130 -0.78 -20.24 13.06
N VAL A 131 0.45 -20.07 12.59
CA VAL A 131 0.81 -19.00 11.64
C VAL A 131 0.09 -19.21 10.32
N LEU A 132 0.07 -20.46 9.82
CA LEU A 132 -0.56 -20.80 8.54
C LEU A 132 -2.08 -20.54 8.54
N ILE A 133 -2.78 -20.88 9.63
CA ILE A 133 -4.21 -20.58 9.81
C ILE A 133 -4.42 -19.06 9.96
N GLY A 134 -3.45 -18.36 10.53
CA GLY A 134 -3.49 -16.92 10.80
C GLY A 134 -2.89 -16.01 9.71
N LEU A 135 -2.54 -16.51 8.51
CA LEU A 135 -1.83 -15.71 7.50
C LEU A 135 -2.61 -14.47 7.05
N CYS A 136 -3.90 -14.63 6.75
CA CYS A 136 -4.73 -13.52 6.31
C CYS A 136 -4.86 -12.43 7.39
N PRO A 137 -5.25 -12.76 8.65
CA PRO A 137 -5.22 -11.80 9.75
C PRO A 137 -3.85 -11.15 9.99
N LEU A 138 -2.76 -11.92 9.88
CA LEU A 138 -1.39 -11.43 10.04
C LEU A 138 -1.09 -10.29 9.05
N TRP A 139 -1.30 -10.54 7.75
CA TRP A 139 -1.00 -9.56 6.71
C TRP A 139 -1.91 -8.33 6.77
N LEU A 140 -3.19 -8.50 7.08
CA LEU A 140 -4.09 -7.37 7.36
C LEU A 140 -3.63 -6.57 8.59
N GLY A 141 -3.18 -7.25 9.65
CA GLY A 141 -2.67 -6.62 10.86
C GLY A 141 -1.40 -5.80 10.62
N LEU A 142 -0.44 -6.34 9.87
CA LEU A 142 0.78 -5.62 9.49
C LEU A 142 0.46 -4.36 8.67
N ASN A 143 -0.47 -4.47 7.70
CA ASN A 143 -0.92 -3.31 6.93
C ASN A 143 -1.66 -2.31 7.83
N ALA A 144 -2.52 -2.76 8.74
CA ALA A 144 -3.21 -1.89 9.70
C ALA A 144 -2.21 -1.10 10.56
N LEU A 145 -1.14 -1.73 11.03
CA LEU A 145 -0.06 -1.08 11.79
C LEU A 145 0.71 -0.07 10.94
N GLY A 146 1.08 -0.45 9.71
CA GLY A 146 1.79 0.43 8.78
C GLY A 146 0.99 1.68 8.44
N TYR A 147 -0.31 1.52 8.12
CA TYR A 147 -1.20 2.64 7.84
C TYR A 147 -1.50 3.48 9.08
N PHE A 148 -1.63 2.87 10.26
CA PHE A 148 -1.81 3.61 11.51
C PHE A 148 -0.59 4.52 11.78
N TYR A 149 0.61 3.95 11.70
CA TYR A 149 1.85 4.70 11.86
C TYR A 149 1.97 5.82 10.81
N THR A 150 1.70 5.50 9.54
CA THR A 150 1.71 6.48 8.43
C THR A 150 0.72 7.62 8.71
N GLY A 151 -0.48 7.31 9.19
CA GLY A 151 -1.50 8.31 9.53
C GLY A 151 -1.10 9.24 10.68
N LEU A 152 -0.44 8.72 11.71
CA LEU A 152 0.10 9.54 12.79
C LEU A 152 1.27 10.42 12.32
N ALA A 153 2.22 9.83 11.60
CA ALA A 153 3.41 10.51 11.14
C ALA A 153 3.10 11.62 10.11
N MET A 154 2.17 11.33 9.17
CA MET A 154 1.70 12.28 8.16
C MET A 154 0.59 13.21 8.64
N ARG A 155 0.07 12.97 9.86
CA ARG A 155 -1.14 13.61 10.39
C ARG A 155 -2.30 13.59 9.40
N SER A 156 -2.56 12.41 8.84
CA SER A 156 -3.57 12.19 7.80
C SER A 156 -4.67 11.28 8.31
N ARG A 157 -5.92 11.71 8.13
CA ARG A 157 -7.08 10.91 8.51
C ARG A 157 -7.30 9.77 7.52
N THR A 158 -6.98 9.98 6.24
CA THR A 158 -7.09 8.95 5.22
C THR A 158 -6.33 7.68 5.60
N PHE A 159 -5.07 7.81 6.00
CA PHE A 159 -4.29 6.64 6.43
C PHE A 159 -4.81 5.99 7.71
N LEU A 160 -5.33 6.77 8.66
CA LEU A 160 -5.98 6.20 9.86
C LEU A 160 -7.27 5.45 9.51
N PHE A 161 -8.09 5.98 8.59
CA PHE A 161 -9.26 5.27 8.08
C PHE A 161 -8.85 4.01 7.33
N THR A 162 -7.81 4.06 6.50
CA THR A 162 -7.28 2.87 5.82
C THR A 162 -6.82 1.82 6.83
N SER A 163 -6.17 2.19 7.92
CA SER A 163 -5.85 1.25 9.02
C SER A 163 -7.09 0.60 9.60
N LEU A 164 -8.15 1.37 9.90
CA LEU A 164 -9.42 0.83 10.39
C LEU A 164 -10.07 -0.12 9.39
N VAL A 165 -10.00 0.17 8.07
CA VAL A 165 -10.49 -0.73 7.02
C VAL A 165 -9.79 -2.09 7.08
N HIS A 166 -8.49 -2.13 7.35
CA HIS A 166 -7.76 -3.40 7.49
C HIS A 166 -8.15 -4.16 8.76
N LEU A 167 -8.34 -3.46 9.88
CA LEU A 167 -8.82 -4.08 11.13
C LEU A 167 -10.25 -4.62 10.97
N LEU A 168 -11.13 -3.89 10.27
CA LEU A 168 -12.45 -4.38 9.90
C LEU A 168 -12.34 -5.59 8.96
N GLY A 169 -11.38 -5.59 8.04
CA GLY A 169 -11.04 -6.74 7.21
C GLY A 169 -10.79 -7.99 8.06
N ILE A 170 -9.98 -7.88 9.13
CA ILE A 170 -9.72 -9.00 10.06
C ILE A 170 -11.02 -9.50 10.68
N ALA A 171 -11.87 -8.59 11.17
CA ALA A 171 -13.15 -8.94 11.76
C ALA A 171 -14.11 -9.63 10.77
N ILE A 172 -13.98 -9.33 9.47
CA ILE A 172 -14.81 -9.91 8.40
C ILE A 172 -14.31 -11.31 7.97
N LEU A 173 -13.03 -11.63 8.12
CA LEU A 173 -12.44 -12.90 7.64
C LEU A 173 -13.17 -14.17 8.09
N PRO A 174 -13.67 -14.30 9.34
CA PRO A 174 -14.43 -15.48 9.76
C PRO A 174 -15.72 -15.71 8.95
N TYR A 175 -16.29 -14.66 8.37
CA TYR A 175 -17.57 -14.71 7.65
C TYR A 175 -17.43 -15.04 6.16
N VAL A 176 -16.20 -14.99 5.61
CA VAL A 176 -15.95 -15.28 4.18
C VAL A 176 -15.45 -16.71 3.92
N GLY A 177 -15.27 -17.51 4.99
CA GLY A 177 -14.95 -18.93 4.89
C GLY A 177 -13.69 -19.21 4.06
N GLY A 178 -13.81 -20.03 3.00
CA GLY A 178 -12.68 -20.37 2.14
C GLY A 178 -12.13 -19.22 1.29
N TRP A 179 -12.79 -18.05 1.26
CA TRP A 179 -12.41 -16.90 0.42
C TRP A 179 -11.47 -15.90 1.11
N GLN A 180 -10.91 -16.26 2.26
CA GLN A 180 -10.10 -15.36 3.08
C GLN A 180 -8.89 -14.76 2.35
N PHE A 181 -8.21 -15.54 1.50
CA PHE A 181 -7.04 -15.04 0.75
C PHE A 181 -7.48 -13.98 -0.25
N LEU A 182 -8.53 -14.25 -1.06
CA LEU A 182 -9.04 -13.24 -2.00
C LEU A 182 -9.53 -11.98 -1.27
N THR A 183 -10.30 -12.12 -0.20
CA THR A 183 -10.78 -10.97 0.59
C THR A 183 -9.61 -10.14 1.11
N THR A 184 -8.56 -10.79 1.62
CA THR A 184 -7.35 -10.10 2.10
C THR A 184 -6.63 -9.36 0.97
N GLY A 185 -6.44 -10.03 -0.18
CA GLY A 185 -5.82 -9.43 -1.36
C GLY A 185 -6.58 -8.22 -1.89
N LEU A 186 -7.92 -8.29 -1.91
CA LEU A 186 -8.77 -7.17 -2.31
C LEU A 186 -8.70 -6.01 -1.32
N VAL A 187 -8.75 -6.26 -0.01
CA VAL A 187 -8.65 -5.20 1.01
C VAL A 187 -7.31 -4.48 0.90
N ILE A 188 -6.19 -5.22 0.88
CA ILE A 188 -4.85 -4.62 0.81
C ILE A 188 -4.65 -3.94 -0.55
N GLY A 189 -4.91 -4.66 -1.64
CA GLY A 189 -4.68 -4.21 -3.00
C GLY A 189 -5.51 -3.00 -3.39
N LEU A 190 -6.82 -3.03 -3.13
CA LEU A 190 -7.68 -1.88 -3.44
C LEU A 190 -7.37 -0.68 -2.56
N SER A 191 -7.03 -0.87 -1.29
CA SER A 191 -6.64 0.23 -0.40
C SER A 191 -5.44 1.00 -0.95
N VAL A 192 -4.38 0.28 -1.34
CA VAL A 192 -3.15 0.94 -1.83
C VAL A 192 -3.34 1.52 -3.24
N LEU A 193 -4.18 0.91 -4.09
CA LEU A 193 -4.54 1.49 -5.39
C LEU A 193 -5.38 2.76 -5.26
N LEU A 194 -6.32 2.81 -4.30
CA LEU A 194 -7.06 4.04 -3.99
C LEU A 194 -6.11 5.13 -3.51
N LEU A 195 -5.14 4.78 -2.68
CA LEU A 195 -4.11 5.74 -2.24
C LEU A 195 -3.24 6.22 -3.41
N ALA A 196 -2.96 5.37 -4.41
CA ALA A 196 -2.24 5.82 -5.61
C ALA A 196 -3.08 6.75 -6.50
N GLU A 197 -4.41 6.63 -6.46
CA GLU A 197 -5.31 7.39 -7.33
C GLU A 197 -5.64 8.78 -6.78
N PHE A 198 -5.73 8.92 -5.45
CA PHE A 198 -6.16 10.15 -4.79
C PHE A 198 -5.03 10.83 -4.02
N GLU A 199 -5.10 12.16 -3.92
CA GLU A 199 -4.25 12.93 -3.02
C GLU A 199 -4.71 12.75 -1.57
N TRP A 200 -3.74 12.74 -0.65
CA TRP A 200 -3.96 12.46 0.77
C TRP A 200 -4.06 13.75 1.58
N ASP A 201 -4.87 13.72 2.64
CA ASP A 201 -4.99 14.84 3.56
C ASP A 201 -3.79 14.95 4.53
N THR A 202 -2.62 15.33 4.04
CA THR A 202 -1.44 15.51 4.87
C THR A 202 -1.15 16.98 5.20
N THR A 203 -0.72 17.20 6.44
CA THR A 203 -0.23 18.50 6.93
C THR A 203 1.26 18.47 7.25
N ALA A 204 1.92 17.32 7.08
CA ALA A 204 3.31 17.12 7.48
C ALA A 204 4.32 17.86 6.59
N SER A 205 3.88 18.60 5.57
CA SER A 205 4.70 19.46 4.72
C SER A 205 4.44 20.95 4.98
N CYS A 206 4.81 21.47 6.17
CA CYS A 206 4.79 22.92 6.44
C CYS A 206 6.01 23.68 5.87
N THR A 207 6.87 23.04 5.07
CA THR A 207 7.99 23.70 4.38
C THR A 207 7.99 23.33 2.90
N GLY A 208 6.91 23.66 2.18
CA GLY A 208 6.90 23.72 0.72
C GLY A 208 7.31 22.45 -0.05
N ASN A 209 7.10 21.26 0.52
CA ASN A 209 7.44 19.97 -0.11
C ASN A 209 6.18 19.27 -0.68
N PRO A 210 6.29 18.54 -1.79
CA PRO A 210 5.25 18.31 -2.79
C PRO A 210 4.30 17.16 -2.49
N ALA A 211 4.14 16.76 -1.23
CA ALA A 211 3.16 15.74 -0.86
C ALA A 211 1.70 16.12 -1.21
N ASN A 212 1.49 17.36 -1.64
CA ASN A 212 0.22 17.94 -2.06
C ASN A 212 0.16 18.30 -3.56
N TYR A 213 1.15 17.89 -4.38
CA TYR A 213 1.13 18.02 -5.85
C TYR A 213 1.99 16.94 -6.52
#